data_AF-A0A5D4TE56-F1
#
_entry.id   AF-A0A5D4TE56-F1
#
_cell.length_a   1.000
_cell.length_b   1.000
_cell.length_c   1.000
_cell.angle_alpha   90.00
_cell.angle_beta   90.00
_cell.angle_gamma   90.00
#
_symmetry.space_group_name_H-M   'P 1'
#
loop_
_entity.id
_entity.type
_entity.pdbx_description
1 polymer ?
#
loop_
_entity_poly.entity_id
_entity_poly.type
_entity_poly.pdbx_seq_one_letter_code
_entity_poly.pdbx_strand_id
1 'polypeptide(L)' 'MSIKHSTKITITRMQIGEFEVKVPVGLSELICSAGAWSEKQKNPLYLEDYQRYVEMRNGRVITVLKKK' A
#
# COMPACT_ATOMS: atom_id res chain seq x y z
N MET A 1 -8.56 -25.90 21.85
CA MET A 1 -8.66 -24.45 21.53
C MET A 1 -7.31 -24.00 20.99
N SER A 2 -7.18 -23.75 19.69
CA SER A 2 -5.91 -23.26 19.12
C SER A 2 -5.79 -21.75 19.35
N ILE A 3 -4.78 -21.36 20.11
CA ILE A 3 -4.39 -19.96 20.30
C ILE A 3 -3.73 -19.52 18.98
N LYS A 4 -4.47 -18.81 18.13
CA LYS A 4 -3.86 -18.11 16.99
C LYS A 4 -3.03 -16.97 17.57
N HIS A 5 -1.71 -17.11 17.57
CA HIS A 5 -0.82 -15.97 17.76
C HIS A 5 -1.06 -14.98 16.63
N SER A 6 -1.92 -13.98 16.84
CA SER A 6 -1.98 -12.83 15.94
C SER A 6 -0.75 -11.99 16.24
N THR A 7 0.29 -12.12 15.41
CA THR A 7 1.42 -11.20 15.44
C THR A 7 0.87 -9.78 15.31
N LYS A 8 0.97 -8.98 16.37
CA LYS A 8 0.48 -7.60 16.36
C LYS A 8 1.44 -6.77 15.53
N ILE A 9 1.11 -6.56 14.25
CA ILE A 9 1.92 -5.76 13.35
C ILE A 9 1.48 -4.31 13.47
N THR A 10 2.45 -3.42 13.70
CA THR A 10 2.22 -1.97 13.77
C THR A 10 2.84 -1.33 12.55
N ILE A 11 2.02 -0.66 11.74
CA ILE A 11 2.48 0.13 10.60
C ILE A 11 2.93 1.48 11.15
N THR A 12 4.23 1.75 11.09
CA THR A 12 4.84 2.99 11.63
C THR A 12 5.12 4.03 10.57
N ARG A 13 5.19 3.62 9.29
CA ARG A 13 5.54 4.49 8.16
C ARG A 13 4.89 3.97 6.89
N MET A 14 4.52 4.89 5.99
CA MET A 14 3.97 4.58 4.68
C MET A 14 4.56 5.49 3.62
N GLN A 15 4.76 4.96 2.42
CA GLN A 15 5.23 5.72 1.28
C GLN A 15 4.49 5.30 0.00
N ILE A 16 4.30 6.24 -0.91
CA ILE A 16 3.74 6.01 -2.25
C ILE A 16 4.75 6.56 -3.25
N GLY A 17 5.38 5.67 -4.02
CA GLY A 17 6.56 6.04 -4.81
C GLY A 17 7.67 6.51 -3.87
N GLU A 18 8.14 7.74 -4.07
CA GLU A 18 9.16 8.38 -3.23
C GLU A 18 8.57 9.28 -2.13
N PHE A 19 7.24 9.44 -2.09
CA PHE A 19 6.58 10.37 -1.16
C PHE A 19 6.14 9.66 0.12
N GLU A 20 6.56 10.18 1.26
CA GLU A 20 6.07 9.74 2.56
C GLU A 20 4.63 10.25 2.80
N VAL A 21 3.77 9.35 3.29
CA VAL A 21 2.38 9.66 3.62
C VAL A 21 2.06 9.26 5.05
N LYS A 22 1.15 10.01 5.68
CA LYS A 22 0.72 9.71 7.05
C LYS A 22 0.06 8.34 7.10
N VAL A 23 0.43 7.55 8.11
CA VAL A 23 -0.28 6.31 8.42
C VAL A 23 -1.68 6.65 8.92
N PRO A 24 -2.76 6.19 8.27
CA PRO A 24 -4.12 6.41 8.75
C PRO A 24 -4.33 5.77 10.12
N VAL A 25 -5.05 6.48 10.98
CA VAL A 25 -5.49 5.94 12.27
C VAL A 25 -6.33 4.68 12.03
N GLY A 26 -6.07 3.60 12.75
CA GLY A 26 -6.80 2.34 12.62
C GLY A 26 -6.30 1.40 11.53
N LEU A 27 -5.30 1.79 10.72
CA LEU A 27 -4.84 0.94 9.61
C LEU A 27 -4.18 -0.35 10.13
N SER A 28 -3.39 -0.28 11.20
CA SER A 28 -2.73 -1.46 11.76
C SER A 28 -3.76 -2.48 12.25
N GLU A 29 -4.79 -2.00 12.94
CA GLU A 29 -5.91 -2.80 13.45
C GLU A 29 -6.70 -3.42 12.30
N LEU A 30 -7.00 -2.62 11.27
CA LEU A 30 -7.74 -3.07 10.10
C LEU A 30 -7.00 -4.21 9.39
N ILE A 31 -5.73 -4.01 9.05
CA ILE A 31 -4.94 -5.03 8.33
C ILE A 31 -4.77 -6.30 9.17
N CYS A 32 -4.52 -6.17 10.47
CA CYS A 32 -4.43 -7.33 11.38
C CYS A 32 -5.75 -8.11 11.46
N SER A 33 -6.89 -7.42 11.58
CA SER A 33 -8.22 -8.04 11.64
C SER A 33 -8.63 -8.71 10.32
N ALA A 34 -8.26 -8.10 9.19
CA ALA A 34 -8.58 -8.61 7.86
C ALA A 34 -7.70 -9.80 7.44
N GLY A 35 -6.62 -10.09 8.17
CA GLY A 35 -5.61 -11.07 7.75
C GLY A 35 -4.94 -10.68 6.42
N ALA A 36 -4.91 -9.38 6.09
CA ALA A 36 -4.50 -8.87 4.78
C ALA A 36 -2.98 -8.80 4.57
N TRP A 37 -2.22 -9.55 5.37
CA TRP A 37 -0.79 -9.76 5.16
C TRP A 37 -0.60 -10.91 4.17
N SER A 38 -0.64 -10.59 2.89
CA SER A 38 -0.37 -11.54 1.80
C SER A 38 0.93 -11.21 1.09
N GLU A 39 1.41 -12.16 0.30
CA GLU A 39 2.52 -11.94 -0.61
C GLU A 39 2.21 -10.80 -1.59
N LYS A 40 3.28 -10.11 -2.02
CA LYS A 40 3.19 -9.05 -3.01
C LYS A 40 2.64 -9.63 -4.32
N GLN A 41 1.53 -9.07 -4.80
CA GLN A 41 1.00 -9.43 -6.12
C GLN A 41 2.06 -9.16 -7.20
N LYS A 42 2.21 -10.10 -8.13
CA LYS A 42 3.03 -9.92 -9.34
C LYS A 42 2.51 -8.73 -10.14
N ASN A 43 3.41 -8.07 -10.87
CA ASN A 43 3.09 -6.87 -11.65
C ASN A 43 1.80 -7.08 -12.45
N PRO A 44 0.78 -6.25 -12.25
CA PRO A 44 -0.47 -6.41 -12.95
C PRO A 44 -0.31 -6.12 -14.45
N LEU A 45 -1.00 -6.89 -15.29
CA LEU A 45 -0.88 -6.89 -16.75
C LEU A 45 -1.04 -5.50 -17.39
N TYR A 46 -1.81 -4.60 -16.77
CA TYR A 46 -1.98 -3.23 -17.27
C TYR A 46 -0.68 -2.39 -17.25
N LEU A 47 0.38 -2.82 -16.56
CA LEU A 47 1.67 -2.13 -16.61
C LEU A 47 2.47 -2.44 -17.90
N GLU A 48 2.02 -3.39 -18.72
CA GLU A 48 2.64 -3.68 -20.01
C GLU A 48 2.44 -2.52 -20.99
N ASP A 49 1.24 -1.92 -20.99
CA ASP A 49 0.84 -0.86 -21.93
C ASP A 49 1.05 0.56 -21.37
N TYR A 50 1.28 0.70 -20.06
CA TYR A 50 1.32 1.99 -19.38
C TYR A 50 2.61 2.17 -18.59
N GLN A 51 3.22 3.34 -18.74
CA GLN A 51 4.23 3.84 -17.81
C GLN A 51 3.54 4.36 -16.54
N ARG A 52 3.86 3.75 -15.40
CA ARG A 52 3.38 4.19 -14.08
C ARG A 52 4.43 5.07 -13.40
N TYR A 53 4.03 6.23 -12.91
CA TYR A 53 4.85 7.09 -12.04
C TYR A 53 4.00 7.75 -10.96
N VAL A 54 4.65 8.32 -9.94
CA VAL A 54 3.99 9.01 -8.84
C VAL A 54 4.48 10.44 -8.81
N GLU A 55 3.58 11.40 -8.59
CA GLU A 55 3.90 12.82 -8.52
C GLU A 55 3.09 13.52 -7.41
N MET A 56 3.55 14.70 -7.00
CA MET A 56 2.84 15.58 -6.07
C MET A 56 2.12 16.67 -6.86
N ARG A 57 0.79 16.79 -6.73
CA ARG A 57 -0.01 17.88 -7.31
C ARG A 57 -0.88 18.52 -6.23
N ASN A 58 -0.75 19.83 -6.04
CA ASN A 58 -1.55 20.60 -5.07
C ASN A 58 -1.54 19.99 -3.65
N GLY A 59 -0.37 19.52 -3.20
CA GLY A 59 -0.19 18.87 -1.89
C GLY A 59 -0.79 17.45 -1.78
N ARG A 60 -1.21 16.85 -2.89
CA ARG A 60 -1.72 15.48 -2.95
C ARG A 60 -0.78 14.59 -3.75
N VAL A 61 -0.51 13.39 -3.23
CA VAL A 61 0.25 12.36 -3.93
C VAL A 61 -0.68 11.65 -4.91
N ILE A 62 -0.31 11.62 -6.19
CA ILE A 62 -1.11 11.03 -7.28
C ILE A 62 -0.28 9.97 -7.99
N THR A 63 -0.87 8.81 -8.24
CA THR A 63 -0.31 7.79 -9.15
C THR A 63 -0.84 8.05 -10.56
N VAL A 64 0.06 8.22 -11.52
CA VAL A 64 -0.27 8.43 -12.93
C VAL A 64 0.04 7.17 -13.73
N LEU A 65 -0.87 6.85 -14.64
CA LEU A 65 -0.67 5.87 -15.70
C LEU A 65 -0.64 6.62 -17.03
N LYS A 66 0.49 6.63 -17.71
CA LYS A 66 0.67 7.23 -19.04
C LYS A 66 0.81 6.10 -20.06
N LYS A 67 -0.05 6.07 -21.07
CA LYS A 67 0.06 5.09 -22.17
C LYS A 67 1.42 5.27 -22.87
N LYS A 68 2.10 4.17 -23.17
CA LYS A 68 3.34 4.18 -23.97
C LYS A 68 3.11 4.73 -25.36
#